data_AF-A0A1F7A9T9-F1
#
_entry.id   AF-A0A1F7A9T9-F1
#
_cell.length_a   1.000
_cell.length_b   1.000
_cell.length_c   1.000
_cell.angle_alpha   90.00
_cell.angle_beta   90.00
_cell.angle_gamma   90.00
#
_symmetry.space_group_name_H-M   'P 1'
#
loop_
_entity.id
_entity.type
_entity.pdbx_description
1 polymer ?
#
loop_
_entity_poly.entity_id
_entity_poly.type
_entity_poly.pdbx_seq_one_letter_code
_entity_poly.pdbx_strand_id
1 'polypeptide(L)' 'MSDTKLYTTEELRKMSLSDRIKLMEGMIKASAELILNIRTGKEKQNHLRQAWKKQISRIQTLNQPSNEK' A
#
# COMPACT_ATOMS: atom_id res chain seq x y z
N MET A 1 -5.49 8.12 12.23
CA MET A 1 -5.26 8.01 10.77
C MET A 1 -6.31 7.07 10.19
N SER A 2 -6.86 7.38 9.02
CA SER A 2 -8.02 6.70 8.45
C SER A 2 -7.81 5.19 8.31
N ASP A 3 -8.89 4.44 8.52
CA ASP A 3 -9.07 3.02 8.16
C ASP A 3 -8.61 2.75 6.73
N THR A 4 -7.31 2.58 6.56
CA THR A 4 -6.72 2.33 5.25
C THR A 4 -6.97 0.86 4.97
N LYS A 5 -8.11 0.59 4.33
CA LYS A 5 -8.56 -0.75 3.98
C LYS A 5 -7.44 -1.48 3.23
N LEU A 6 -7.03 -2.63 3.76
CA LEU A 6 -6.15 -3.55 3.05
C LEU A 6 -7.00 -4.36 2.07
N TYR A 7 -6.59 -4.38 0.80
CA TYR A 7 -7.27 -5.14 -0.24
C TYR A 7 -6.63 -6.51 -0.41
N THR A 8 -7.45 -7.53 -0.56
CA THR A 8 -7.00 -8.87 -0.96
C THR A 8 -6.46 -8.87 -2.38
N THR A 9 -5.67 -9.88 -2.75
CA THR A 9 -5.18 -10.03 -4.13
C THR A 9 -6.33 -10.11 -5.14
N GLU A 10 -7.42 -10.79 -4.79
CA GLU A 10 -8.60 -10.91 -5.66
C GLU A 10 -9.34 -9.58 -5.86
N GLU A 11 -9.46 -8.76 -4.81
CA GLU A 11 -9.99 -7.40 -4.94
C GLU A 11 -9.10 -6.55 -5.86
N LEU A 12 -7.77 -6.64 -5.70
CA LEU A 12 -6.82 -5.90 -6.55
C LEU A 12 -6.88 -6.34 -8.02
N ARG A 13 -7.07 -7.65 -8.31
CA ARG A 13 -7.21 -8.15 -9.69
C ARG A 13 -8.45 -7.63 -10.39
N LYS A 14 -9.53 -7.37 -9.64
CA LYS A 14 -10.78 -6.79 -10.16
C LYS A 14 -10.65 -5.30 -10.45
N MET A 15 -9.64 -4.63 -9.91
CA MET A 15 -9.39 -3.21 -10.15
C MET A 15 -8.64 -2.98 -11.47
N SER A 16 -8.96 -1.88 -12.15
CA SER A 16 -8.19 -1.43 -13.30
C SER A 16 -6.73 -1.16 -12.91
N LEU A 17 -5.80 -1.23 -13.87
CA LEU A 17 -4.41 -0.86 -13.64
C LEU A 17 -4.30 0.57 -13.07
N SER A 18 -5.09 1.50 -13.61
CA SER A 18 -5.09 2.90 -13.18
C SER A 18 -5.54 3.06 -11.72
N ASP A 19 -6.55 2.31 -11.29
CA ASP A 19 -7.06 2.36 -9.92
C ASP A 19 -6.07 1.74 -8.94
N ARG A 20 -5.40 0.65 -9.35
CA ARG A 20 -4.31 0.05 -8.58
C ARG A 20 -3.16 1.03 -8.37
N ILE A 21 -2.76 1.76 -9.41
CA ILE A 21 -1.71 2.79 -9.31
C ILE A 21 -2.14 3.91 -8.36
N LYS A 22 -3.34 4.47 -8.52
CA LYS A 22 -3.87 5.51 -7.61
C LYS A 22 -3.92 5.05 -6.16
N LEU A 23 -4.36 3.82 -5.92
CA LEU A 23 -4.38 3.21 -4.60
C LEU A 23 -2.96 3.13 -4.03
N MET A 24 -1.99 2.64 -4.81
CA MET A 24 -0.59 2.55 -4.41
C MET A 24 -0.01 3.91 -4.03
N GLU A 25 -0.23 4.95 -4.85
CA GLU A 25 0.24 6.31 -4.57
C GLU A 25 -0.35 6.87 -3.27
N GLY A 26 -1.65 6.65 -3.04
CA GLY A 26 -2.31 7.02 -1.79
C GLY A 26 -1.68 6.33 -0.58
N MET A 27 -1.42 5.02 -0.68
CA MET A 27 -0.76 4.25 0.38
C MET A 27 0.68 4.68 0.63
N ILE A 28 1.43 5.08 -0.40
CA ILE A 28 2.80 5.62 -0.26
C ILE A 28 2.78 6.93 0.53
N LYS A 29 1.87 7.86 0.19
CA LYS A 29 1.71 9.14 0.92
C LYS A 29 1.34 8.91 2.38
N ALA A 30 0.33 8.09 2.63
CA ALA A 30 -0.07 7.73 3.99
C ALA A 30 1.08 7.07 4.76
N SER A 31 1.84 6.17 4.12
CA SER A 31 3.00 5.54 4.76
C SER A 31 4.10 6.54 5.13
N ALA A 32 4.32 7.59 4.33
CA ALA A 32 5.29 8.63 4.66
C ALA A 32 4.86 9.42 5.90
N GLU A 33 3.59 9.80 5.98
CA GLU A 33 3.01 10.47 7.15
C GLU A 33 3.10 9.58 8.40
N LEU A 34 2.79 8.28 8.27
CA LEU A 34 2.92 7.32 9.37
C LEU A 34 4.37 7.21 9.86
N ILE A 35 5.35 7.19 8.96
CA ILE A 35 6.77 7.17 9.35
C ILE A 35 7.16 8.43 10.13
N LEU A 36 6.70 9.61 9.70
CA LEU A 36 6.93 10.86 10.42
C LEU A 36 6.29 10.86 11.81
N ASN A 37 5.05 10.36 11.92
CA ASN A 37 4.34 10.26 13.19
C ASN A 37 4.97 9.25 14.14
N ILE A 38 5.46 8.11 13.62
CA ILE A 38 6.24 7.14 14.41
C ILE A 38 7.54 7.78 14.90
N ARG A 39 8.27 8.48 14.02
CA ARG A 39 9.55 9.11 14.36
C ARG A 39 9.41 10.21 15.40
N THR A 40 8.32 10.95 15.37
CA THR A 40 8.00 12.01 16.36
C THR A 40 7.38 11.46 17.64
N GLY A 41 7.21 10.14 17.76
CA GLY A 41 6.64 9.48 18.95
C GLY A 41 5.13 9.67 19.11
N LYS A 42 4.45 10.24 18.11
CA LYS A 42 2.99 10.49 18.12
C LYS A 42 2.17 9.22 17.83
N GLU A 43 2.77 8.22 17.18
CA GLU A 43 2.10 6.99 16.75
C GLU A 43 2.99 5.75 17.00
N LYS A 44 2.46 4.65 17.54
CA LYS A 44 3.21 3.40 17.77
C LYS A 44 2.87 2.28 16.79
N GLN A 45 2.16 2.59 15.71
CA GLN A 45 1.57 1.62 14.78
C GLN A 45 2.58 1.05 13.76
N ASN A 46 3.69 0.48 14.24
CA ASN A 46 4.71 -0.14 13.39
C ASN A 46 4.17 -1.33 12.57
N HIS A 47 3.16 -2.04 13.09
CA HIS A 47 2.50 -3.14 12.40
C HIS A 47 1.76 -2.66 11.14
N LEU A 48 1.14 -1.48 11.18
CA LEU A 48 0.46 -0.88 10.03
C LEU A 48 1.45 -0.50 8.93
N ARG A 49 2.63 0.01 9.29
CA ARG A 49 3.71 0.24 8.32
C ARG A 49 4.09 -1.03 7.55
N GLN A 50 4.21 -2.16 8.24
CA GLN A 50 4.53 -3.43 7.58
C GLN A 50 3.38 -3.93 6.70
N ALA A 51 2.13 -3.76 7.13
CA ALA A 51 0.96 -4.13 6.34
C ALA A 51 0.87 -3.31 5.05
N TRP A 52 1.06 -1.99 5.12
CA TRP A 52 1.04 -1.11 3.96
C TRP A 52 2.19 -1.39 3.01
N LYS A 53 3.40 -1.66 3.53
CA LYS A 53 4.54 -2.08 2.70
C LYS A 53 4.21 -3.34 1.90
N LYS A 54 3.64 -4.36 2.53
CA LYS A 54 3.23 -5.60 1.85
C LYS A 54 2.17 -5.34 0.77
N GLN A 55 1.21 -4.45 1.04
CA GLN A 55 0.16 -4.11 0.10
C GLN A 55 0.68 -3.38 -1.14
N ILE A 56 1.61 -2.43 -0.95
CA ILE A 56 2.29 -1.73 -2.05
C ILE A 56 3.05 -2.75 -2.92
N SER A 57 3.81 -3.65 -2.31
CA SER A 57 4.53 -4.70 -3.06
C SER A 57 3.57 -5.60 -3.85
N ARG A 58 2.42 -5.96 -3.27
CA ARG A 58 1.41 -6.76 -3.98
C ARG A 58 0.86 -6.04 -5.21
N ILE A 59 0.57 -4.75 -5.10
CA ILE A 59 0.12 -3.93 -6.23
C ILE A 59 1.21 -3.85 -7.30
N GLN A 60 2.47 -3.63 -6.90
CA GLN A 60 3.61 -3.59 -7.82
C GLN A 60 3.75 -4.91 -8.59
N THR A 61 3.66 -6.07 -7.92
CA THR A 61 3.71 -7.38 -8.57
C THR A 61 2.57 -7.56 -9.58
N LEU A 62 1.35 -7.12 -9.27
CA LEU A 62 0.21 -7.23 -10.18
C LEU A 62 0.28 -6.24 -11.36
N ASN A 63 1.06 -5.17 -11.22
CA ASN A 63 1.21 -4.13 -12.24
C ASN A 63 2.46 -4.32 -13.12
N GLN A 64 3.38 -5.20 -12.74
CA GLN A 64 4.49 -5.55 -13.60
C GLN A 64 3.94 -6.20 -14.87
N PRO A 65 4.29 -5.70 -16.07
CA PRO A 65 4.02 -6.44 -17.30
C PRO A 65 4.71 -7.80 -17.13
N SER A 66 3.98 -8.86 -17.46
CA SER A 66 4.36 -10.24 -17.18
C SER A 66 5.85 -10.46 -17.40
N ASN A 67 6.49 -11.00 -16.38
CA ASN A 67 7.80 -11.63 -16.47
C ASN A 67 7.61 -12.94 -17.28
N GLU A 68 7.19 -12.81 -18.54
CA GLU A 68 7.23 -13.86 -19.56
C GLU A 68 8.68 -13.91 -20.04
N LYS A 69 9.43 -14.88 -19.50
CA LYS A 69 10.62 -15.44 -20.13
C LYS A 69 10.38 -16.92 -20.36
#